data_AF-A0A2G5U0I1-F1
#
_entry.id   AF-A0A2G5U0I1-F1
#
_cell.length_a   1.000
_cell.length_b   1.000
_cell.length_c   1.000
_cell.angle_alpha   90.00
_cell.angle_beta   90.00
_cell.angle_gamma   90.00
#
_symmetry.space_group_name_H-M   'P 1'
#
loop_
_entity.id
_entity.type
_entity.pdbx_description
1 polymer ?
#
loop_
_entity_poly.entity_id
_entity_poly.type
_entity_poly.pdbx_seq_one_letter_code
_entity_poly.pdbx_strand_id
1 'polypeptide(L)'
;MKLALFLYCSIIFIESVKADLIMVEVYGQPTTTKKVYSSNGKSWNECMAECYYAQSCVAAWKNGSTCYTFDYWLMGPITQTKEINESIVAFKVENKGGECPSGINPPTFGNKNATGSLYIDSDPKIAPVWVHYNIYYTKGSWKLNYKVDRICGEYEYDGFVSHADSTVTCSFVWYNENTGGFTYSEMKETCDEYSYGMAGFKYKEDVAMFEAKKYLVKIKDTRAYVRVDGIRTAACQKTPKTAYCMSEKGFTFTGPTPDFSLYKWVTNSSVQHVKGEDCIVMIIDGKAEVKMDVRACTDTIMKARIFICSLLRKK
;
A
#
# COMPACT_ATOMS: atom_id res chain seq x y z
N MET A 1 -26.12 -34.79 -39.76
CA MET A 1 -25.91 -33.66 -38.82
C MET A 1 -24.51 -33.81 -38.25
N LYS A 2 -23.53 -33.04 -38.74
CA LYS A 2 -22.11 -33.19 -38.37
C LYS A 2 -21.86 -32.45 -37.05
N LEU A 3 -21.43 -33.18 -36.03
CA LEU A 3 -21.08 -32.66 -34.71
C LEU A 3 -19.66 -32.07 -34.79
N ALA A 4 -19.54 -30.75 -34.68
CA ALA A 4 -18.24 -30.07 -34.64
C ALA A 4 -17.79 -29.94 -33.18
N LEU A 5 -16.70 -30.64 -32.84
CA LEU A 5 -16.01 -30.54 -31.55
C LEU A 5 -15.11 -29.30 -31.57
N PHE A 6 -15.48 -28.25 -30.85
CA PHE A 6 -14.59 -27.10 -30.63
C PHE A 6 -13.70 -27.39 -29.42
N LEU A 7 -12.45 -27.80 -29.66
CA LEU A 7 -11.40 -27.79 -28.65
C LEU A 7 -11.01 -26.33 -28.36
N TYR A 8 -11.42 -25.82 -27.21
CA TYR A 8 -10.96 -24.53 -26.70
C TYR A 8 -9.54 -24.73 -26.15
N CYS A 9 -8.54 -24.53 -27.00
CA CYS A 9 -7.14 -24.49 -26.57
C CYS A 9 -6.91 -23.14 -25.90
N SER A 10 -7.12 -23.07 -24.58
CA SER A 10 -6.74 -21.94 -23.75
C SER A 10 -5.21 -21.83 -23.78
N ILE A 11 -4.68 -21.05 -24.71
CA ILE A 11 -3.29 -20.64 -24.72
C ILE A 11 -3.13 -19.69 -23.53
N ILE A 12 -2.75 -20.25 -22.38
CA ILE A 12 -2.21 -19.48 -21.27
C ILE A 12 -0.88 -18.93 -21.77
N PHE A 13 -0.87 -17.65 -22.18
CA PHE A 13 0.36 -16.89 -22.27
C PHE A 13 0.89 -16.77 -20.84
N ILE A 14 1.71 -17.73 -20.43
CA ILE A 14 2.66 -17.51 -19.35
C ILE A 14 3.69 -16.57 -19.97
N GLU A 15 3.45 -15.26 -19.86
CA GLU A 15 4.56 -14.32 -19.94
C GLU A 15 5.60 -14.84 -18.96
N SER A 16 6.78 -15.22 -19.47
CA SER A 16 7.90 -15.57 -18.60
C SER A 16 8.30 -14.29 -17.89
N VAL A 17 7.66 -14.01 -16.76
CA VAL A 17 8.17 -13.10 -15.76
C VAL A 17 9.55 -13.65 -15.45
N LYS A 18 10.61 -12.98 -15.91
CA LYS A 18 11.93 -13.17 -15.33
C LYS A 18 11.68 -13.01 -13.84
N ALA A 19 11.79 -14.10 -13.09
CA ALA A 19 11.73 -14.01 -11.66
C ALA A 19 12.91 -13.12 -11.26
N ASP A 20 12.61 -11.88 -10.88
CA ASP A 20 13.65 -10.94 -10.44
C ASP A 20 14.36 -11.48 -9.21
N LEU A 21 13.79 -12.49 -8.52
CA LEU A 21 14.37 -13.18 -7.38
C LEU A 21 14.73 -14.63 -7.72
N ILE A 22 15.84 -15.12 -7.17
CA ILE A 22 16.27 -16.52 -7.20
C ILE A 22 16.66 -17.00 -5.80
N MET A 23 16.74 -18.32 -5.61
CA MET A 23 17.31 -18.94 -4.42
C MET A 23 18.75 -19.39 -4.71
N VAL A 24 19.71 -18.92 -3.91
CA VAL A 24 21.13 -19.23 -4.07
C VAL A 24 21.62 -20.07 -2.90
N GLU A 25 22.03 -21.29 -3.21
CA GLU A 25 22.56 -22.24 -2.23
C GLU A 25 24.03 -21.95 -1.90
N VAL A 26 24.35 -22.00 -0.61
CA VAL A 26 25.72 -21.92 -0.09
C VAL A 26 25.88 -22.85 1.11
N TYR A 27 27.12 -23.27 1.37
CA TYR A 27 27.45 -24.00 2.58
C TYR A 27 27.47 -23.05 3.78
N GLY A 28 26.49 -23.19 4.65
CA GLY A 28 26.34 -22.35 5.83
C GLY A 28 25.46 -22.95 6.90
N GLN A 29 25.55 -22.40 8.10
CA GLN A 29 24.74 -22.79 9.24
C GLN A 29 24.28 -21.56 10.03
N PRO A 30 22.97 -21.40 10.27
CA PRO A 30 22.44 -20.34 11.13
C PRO A 30 22.96 -20.46 12.56
N THR A 31 23.33 -19.34 13.17
CA THR A 31 23.77 -19.29 14.58
C THR A 31 22.64 -19.54 15.58
N THR A 32 21.39 -19.32 15.15
CA THR A 32 20.19 -19.51 15.96
C THR A 32 19.00 -19.86 15.08
N THR A 33 18.11 -20.72 15.60
CA THR A 33 16.78 -21.01 15.04
C THR A 33 15.66 -20.56 15.98
N LYS A 34 15.97 -19.74 16.98
CA LYS A 34 14.95 -19.23 17.90
C LYS A 34 14.02 -18.27 17.16
N LYS A 35 12.71 -18.48 17.29
CA LYS A 35 11.62 -17.63 16.75
C LYS A 35 11.47 -17.61 15.22
N VAL A 36 12.20 -18.45 14.49
CA VAL A 36 12.01 -18.59 13.05
C VAL A 36 10.91 -19.61 12.76
N TYR A 37 10.32 -19.55 11.57
CA TYR A 37 9.34 -20.53 11.16
C TYR A 37 10.01 -21.88 10.92
N SER A 38 9.34 -22.96 11.32
CA SER A 38 9.84 -24.30 11.07
C SER A 38 8.72 -25.25 10.68
N SER A 39 9.04 -26.18 9.79
CA SER A 39 8.14 -27.21 9.30
C SER A 39 8.88 -28.54 9.18
N ASN A 40 8.20 -29.66 9.42
CA ASN A 40 8.81 -31.00 9.41
C ASN A 40 8.39 -31.79 8.17
N GLY A 41 9.25 -32.73 7.75
CA GLY A 41 8.91 -33.70 6.70
C GLY A 41 9.05 -33.18 5.27
N LYS A 42 9.65 -31.99 5.08
CA LYS A 42 9.85 -31.39 3.75
C LYS A 42 11.16 -31.83 3.11
N SER A 43 11.12 -32.07 1.80
CA SER A 43 12.31 -32.13 0.96
C SER A 43 13.03 -30.77 0.95
N TRP A 44 14.29 -30.76 0.51
CA TRP A 44 15.04 -29.51 0.43
C TRP A 44 14.41 -28.52 -0.57
N ASN A 45 13.99 -29.02 -1.73
CA ASN A 45 13.28 -28.22 -2.74
C ASN A 45 11.98 -27.61 -2.21
N GLU A 46 11.20 -28.37 -1.42
CA GLU A 46 10.00 -27.84 -0.78
C GLU A 46 10.32 -26.78 0.27
N CYS A 47 11.43 -26.93 0.99
CA CYS A 47 11.88 -25.93 1.96
C CYS A 47 12.29 -24.62 1.27
N MET A 48 13.05 -24.70 0.18
CA MET A 48 13.40 -23.54 -0.63
C MET A 48 12.17 -22.88 -1.25
N ALA A 49 11.25 -23.69 -1.79
CA ALA A 49 10.00 -23.20 -2.36
C ALA A 49 9.15 -22.46 -1.32
N GLU A 50 9.08 -22.97 -0.09
CA GLU A 50 8.38 -22.29 1.01
C GLU A 50 8.92 -20.87 1.23
N CYS A 51 10.25 -20.69 1.27
CA CYS A 51 10.84 -19.36 1.38
C CYS A 51 10.66 -18.51 0.11
N TYR A 52 10.76 -19.13 -1.06
CA TYR A 52 10.62 -18.43 -2.33
C TYR A 52 9.24 -17.80 -2.49
N TYR A 53 8.17 -18.50 -2.08
CA TYR A 53 6.80 -17.99 -2.17
C TYR A 53 6.36 -17.16 -0.95
N ALA A 54 6.99 -17.34 0.21
CA ALA A 54 6.76 -16.45 1.36
C ALA A 54 7.29 -15.03 1.06
N GLN A 55 6.42 -14.03 1.18
CA GLN A 55 6.75 -12.64 0.84
C GLN A 55 7.86 -12.05 1.70
N SER A 56 7.87 -12.37 3.00
CA SER A 56 8.83 -11.86 3.98
C SER A 56 10.15 -12.64 4.05
N CYS A 57 10.22 -13.84 3.47
CA CYS A 57 11.34 -14.75 3.64
C CYS A 57 12.55 -14.36 2.78
N VAL A 58 13.74 -14.41 3.38
CA VAL A 58 15.02 -14.08 2.74
C VAL A 58 16.01 -15.25 2.76
N ALA A 59 15.81 -16.26 3.61
CA ALA A 59 16.66 -17.44 3.64
C ALA A 59 15.90 -18.71 4.06
N ALA A 60 16.38 -19.85 3.59
CA ALA A 60 15.93 -21.18 4.01
C ALA A 60 17.13 -22.01 4.47
N TRP A 61 16.92 -22.86 5.47
CA TRP A 61 17.90 -23.83 5.95
C TRP A 61 17.20 -25.13 6.31
N LYS A 62 17.82 -26.27 6.02
CA LYS A 62 17.30 -27.57 6.44
C LYS A 62 18.29 -28.26 7.35
N ASN A 63 17.78 -28.79 8.46
CA ASN A 63 18.53 -29.60 9.41
C ASN A 63 17.79 -30.90 9.67
N GLY A 64 18.33 -32.01 9.18
CA GLY A 64 17.63 -33.29 9.19
C GLY A 64 16.29 -33.20 8.43
N SER A 65 15.18 -33.52 9.09
CA SER A 65 13.83 -33.43 8.52
C SER A 65 13.15 -32.07 8.68
N THR A 66 13.78 -31.13 9.38
CA THR A 66 13.18 -29.84 9.72
C THR A 66 13.66 -28.77 8.75
N CYS A 67 12.71 -28.12 8.08
CA CYS A 67 12.90 -26.92 7.31
C CYS A 67 12.76 -25.70 8.21
N TYR A 68 13.65 -24.72 8.07
CA TYR A 68 13.60 -23.42 8.72
C TYR A 68 13.58 -22.33 7.66
N THR A 69 12.63 -21.40 7.78
CA THR A 69 12.51 -20.23 6.90
C THR A 69 12.70 -18.96 7.72
N PHE A 70 13.49 -18.04 7.20
CA PHE A 70 13.92 -16.84 7.89
C PHE A 70 13.34 -15.61 7.20
N ASP A 71 12.43 -14.94 7.90
CA ASP A 71 11.98 -13.62 7.49
C ASP A 71 13.10 -12.59 7.63
N TYR A 72 13.02 -11.51 6.85
CA TYR A 72 14.06 -10.47 6.85
C TYR A 72 14.37 -9.91 8.25
N TRP A 73 13.39 -9.84 9.16
CA TRP A 73 13.60 -9.35 10.52
C TRP A 73 14.09 -10.42 11.52
N LEU A 74 14.09 -11.70 11.12
CA LEU A 74 14.51 -12.83 11.96
C LEU A 74 15.83 -13.45 11.51
N MET A 75 16.34 -13.07 10.35
CA MET A 75 17.61 -13.60 9.84
C MET A 75 18.79 -13.10 10.69
N GLY A 76 19.21 -13.95 11.64
CA GLY A 76 20.47 -13.78 12.35
C GLY A 76 21.69 -14.09 11.47
N PRO A 77 22.92 -13.99 12.04
CA PRO A 77 24.12 -14.37 11.31
C PRO A 77 24.08 -15.85 10.89
N ILE A 78 24.50 -16.10 9.64
CA ILE A 78 24.70 -17.44 9.09
C ILE A 78 26.19 -17.63 8.89
N THR A 79 26.79 -18.58 9.62
CA THR A 79 28.21 -18.86 9.55
C THR A 79 28.52 -19.72 8.34
N GLN A 80 29.56 -19.35 7.58
CA GLN A 80 30.02 -20.15 6.47
C GLN A 80 30.61 -21.45 6.97
N THR A 81 30.17 -22.55 6.35
CA THR A 81 30.69 -23.88 6.60
C THR A 81 31.45 -24.38 5.38
N LYS A 82 32.10 -25.54 5.53
CA LYS A 82 32.68 -26.27 4.41
C LYS A 82 31.65 -27.25 3.87
N GLU A 83 31.84 -27.67 2.63
CA GLU A 83 31.05 -28.71 1.96
C GLU A 83 30.96 -29.99 2.77
N ILE A 84 32.06 -30.41 3.40
CA ILE A 84 32.13 -31.61 4.26
C ILE A 84 31.16 -31.58 5.46
N ASN A 85 30.63 -30.41 5.81
CA ASN A 85 29.65 -30.29 6.90
C ASN A 85 28.21 -30.54 6.41
N GLU A 86 27.98 -30.64 5.09
CA GLU A 86 26.68 -30.87 4.43
C GLU A 86 25.53 -29.94 4.85
N SER A 87 25.84 -28.82 5.52
CA SER A 87 24.86 -27.81 5.93
C SER A 87 24.70 -26.78 4.81
N ILE A 88 23.53 -26.77 4.18
CA ILE A 88 23.22 -25.91 3.04
C ILE A 88 22.15 -24.90 3.44
N VAL A 89 22.38 -23.63 3.11
CA VAL A 89 21.45 -22.52 3.24
C VAL A 89 21.16 -21.98 1.86
N ALA A 90 19.90 -21.62 1.59
CA ALA A 90 19.54 -20.91 0.37
C ALA A 90 19.13 -19.46 0.70
N PHE A 91 19.74 -18.49 0.02
CA PHE A 91 19.40 -17.07 0.13
C PHE A 91 18.51 -16.63 -1.03
N LYS A 92 17.44 -15.89 -0.74
CA LYS A 92 16.61 -15.23 -1.74
C LYS A 92 17.28 -13.92 -2.17
N VAL A 93 17.63 -13.77 -3.44
CA VAL A 93 18.37 -12.60 -3.95
C VAL A 93 17.86 -12.16 -5.29
N GLU A 94 18.01 -10.87 -5.60
CA GLU A 94 17.71 -10.33 -6.92
C GLU A 94 18.71 -10.82 -7.98
N ASN A 95 18.21 -11.22 -9.14
CA ASN A 95 19.01 -11.62 -10.31
C ASN A 95 18.49 -10.98 -11.60
N LYS A 96 18.70 -9.67 -11.74
CA LYS A 96 18.29 -8.91 -12.93
C LYS A 96 19.02 -9.34 -14.21
N GLY A 97 20.20 -9.94 -14.08
CA GLY A 97 21.05 -10.40 -15.20
C GLY A 97 20.77 -11.82 -15.67
N GLY A 98 20.10 -12.66 -14.86
CA GLY A 98 20.04 -14.10 -15.08
C GLY A 98 21.39 -14.80 -14.91
N GLU A 99 22.33 -14.16 -14.22
CA GLU A 99 23.68 -14.67 -14.01
C GLU A 99 23.74 -15.52 -12.74
N CYS A 100 24.63 -16.51 -12.71
CA CYS A 100 24.90 -17.22 -11.47
C CYS A 100 25.73 -16.33 -10.52
N PRO A 101 25.50 -16.43 -9.20
CA PRO A 101 26.34 -15.78 -8.20
C PRO A 101 27.82 -16.10 -8.41
N SER A 102 28.68 -15.10 -8.19
CA SER A 102 30.11 -15.19 -8.45
C SER A 102 30.93 -14.42 -7.41
N GLY A 103 32.20 -14.81 -7.25
CA GLY A 103 33.10 -14.21 -6.25
C GLY A 103 33.52 -15.21 -5.18
N ILE A 104 34.23 -14.71 -4.17
CA ILE A 104 34.90 -15.54 -3.15
C ILE A 104 33.90 -16.08 -2.11
N ASN A 105 32.79 -15.37 -1.90
CA ASN A 105 31.80 -15.70 -0.88
C ASN A 105 30.37 -15.54 -1.45
N PRO A 106 29.87 -16.49 -2.26
CA PRO A 106 28.47 -16.47 -2.71
C PRO A 106 27.53 -16.27 -1.49
N PRO A 107 26.36 -15.63 -1.62
CA PRO A 107 25.61 -15.34 -2.85
C PRO A 107 25.98 -14.00 -3.51
N THR A 108 27.20 -13.49 -3.31
CA THR A 108 27.68 -12.26 -3.96
C THR A 108 27.68 -12.36 -5.49
N PHE A 109 27.70 -11.20 -6.16
CA PHE A 109 27.90 -11.09 -7.61
C PHE A 109 29.13 -10.22 -7.86
N GLY A 110 30.26 -10.85 -8.21
CA GLY A 110 31.53 -10.16 -8.38
C GLY A 110 32.06 -9.52 -7.09
N ASN A 111 31.99 -10.24 -5.96
CA ASN A 111 32.36 -9.77 -4.61
C ASN A 111 31.58 -8.55 -4.10
N LYS A 112 30.47 -8.19 -4.74
CA LYS A 112 29.50 -7.20 -4.24
C LYS A 112 28.43 -7.89 -3.41
N ASN A 113 27.92 -7.20 -2.39
CA ASN A 113 26.79 -7.66 -1.59
C ASN A 113 25.62 -8.05 -2.49
N ALA A 114 24.99 -9.18 -2.20
CA ALA A 114 23.74 -9.54 -2.87
C ALA A 114 22.63 -8.62 -2.37
N THR A 115 21.70 -8.25 -3.23
CA THR A 115 20.57 -7.38 -2.88
C THR A 115 19.26 -8.13 -3.09
N GLY A 116 18.19 -7.64 -2.48
CA GLY A 116 16.85 -8.05 -2.83
C GLY A 116 15.80 -7.04 -2.39
N SER A 117 14.63 -7.12 -3.02
CA SER A 117 13.46 -6.30 -2.69
C SER A 117 12.24 -7.20 -2.53
N LEU A 118 11.52 -7.04 -1.43
CA LEU A 118 10.29 -7.76 -1.13
C LEU A 118 9.12 -6.78 -1.16
N TYR A 119 8.03 -7.16 -1.82
CA TYR A 119 6.73 -6.50 -1.67
C TYR A 119 5.86 -7.37 -0.78
N ILE A 120 5.42 -6.82 0.37
CA ILE A 120 4.65 -7.54 1.38
C ILE A 120 3.27 -6.92 1.50
N ASP A 121 2.24 -7.67 1.11
CA ASP A 121 0.83 -7.29 1.14
C ASP A 121 -0.10 -8.41 1.66
N SER A 122 0.49 -9.42 2.31
CA SER A 122 -0.22 -10.62 2.77
C SER A 122 -1.20 -10.39 3.92
N ASP A 123 -1.00 -9.36 4.76
CA ASP A 123 -1.96 -8.99 5.81
C ASP A 123 -2.88 -7.86 5.31
N PRO A 124 -4.16 -8.14 5.05
CA PRO A 124 -5.10 -7.12 4.57
C PRO A 124 -5.39 -6.01 5.59
N LYS A 125 -4.93 -6.14 6.84
CA LYS A 125 -5.07 -5.12 7.88
C LYS A 125 -3.89 -4.16 7.95
N ILE A 126 -2.78 -4.47 7.27
CA ILE A 126 -1.56 -3.67 7.29
C ILE A 126 -1.28 -3.20 5.87
N ALA A 127 -1.11 -1.89 5.70
CA ALA A 127 -0.74 -1.30 4.42
C ALA A 127 0.51 -1.99 3.85
N PRO A 128 0.56 -2.27 2.54
CA PRO A 128 1.68 -2.95 1.95
C PRO A 128 3.00 -2.21 2.17
N VAL A 129 4.09 -2.96 2.24
CA VAL A 129 5.44 -2.40 2.43
C VAL A 129 6.43 -2.97 1.43
N TRP A 130 7.41 -2.14 1.07
CA TRP A 130 8.63 -2.61 0.42
C TRP A 130 9.71 -2.87 1.45
N VAL A 131 10.47 -3.93 1.27
CA VAL A 131 11.65 -4.22 2.07
C VAL A 131 12.83 -4.39 1.14
N HIS A 132 13.76 -3.45 1.19
CA HIS A 132 15.01 -3.50 0.45
C HIS A 132 16.10 -3.99 1.37
N TYR A 133 16.83 -5.02 0.98
CA TYR A 133 17.86 -5.64 1.82
C TYR A 133 19.14 -5.91 1.05
N ASN A 134 20.26 -5.97 1.79
CA ASN A 134 21.49 -6.54 1.27
C ASN A 134 22.07 -7.61 2.18
N ILE A 135 22.55 -8.69 1.56
CA ILE A 135 23.28 -9.77 2.20
C ILE A 135 24.76 -9.48 2.01
N TYR A 136 25.47 -9.33 3.12
CA TYR A 136 26.88 -9.01 3.13
C TYR A 136 27.67 -10.02 3.95
N TYR A 137 28.90 -10.28 3.52
CA TYR A 137 29.78 -11.25 4.16
C TYR A 137 30.82 -10.53 5.02
N THR A 138 30.95 -10.92 6.28
CA THR A 138 31.95 -10.37 7.20
C THR A 138 32.41 -11.42 8.20
N LYS A 139 33.74 -11.58 8.36
CA LYS A 139 34.38 -12.44 9.37
C LYS A 139 33.80 -13.86 9.41
N GLY A 140 33.65 -14.54 8.26
CA GLY A 140 33.17 -15.92 8.24
C GLY A 140 31.65 -16.07 8.31
N SER A 141 30.86 -15.00 8.18
CA SER A 141 29.40 -15.08 8.27
C SER A 141 28.69 -14.11 7.34
N TRP A 142 27.56 -14.54 6.80
CA TRP A 142 26.60 -13.68 6.12
C TRP A 142 25.65 -13.03 7.11
N LYS A 143 25.34 -11.75 6.85
CA LYS A 143 24.41 -10.94 7.63
C LYS A 143 23.49 -10.19 6.68
N LEU A 144 22.32 -9.80 7.20
CA LEU A 144 21.34 -8.99 6.51
C LEU A 144 21.33 -7.58 7.10
N ASN A 145 21.26 -6.57 6.25
CA ASN A 145 20.69 -5.28 6.60
C ASN A 145 19.45 -5.07 5.73
N TYR A 146 18.52 -4.23 6.19
CA TYR A 146 17.33 -3.93 5.42
C TYR A 146 16.78 -2.55 5.75
N LYS A 147 15.99 -2.01 4.83
CA LYS A 147 15.19 -0.80 4.97
C LYS A 147 13.75 -1.14 4.61
N VAL A 148 12.81 -0.75 5.46
CA VAL A 148 11.39 -0.91 5.22
C VAL A 148 10.83 0.41 4.72
N ASP A 149 10.36 0.41 3.47
CA ASP A 149 9.68 1.55 2.85
C ASP A 149 8.18 1.33 2.93
N ARG A 150 7.55 2.04 3.88
CA ARG A 150 6.12 1.94 4.18
C ARG A 150 5.33 2.81 3.22
N ILE A 151 4.39 2.22 2.47
CA ILE A 151 3.62 2.94 1.46
C ILE A 151 2.77 4.08 2.07
N CYS A 152 2.18 3.84 3.25
CA CYS A 152 1.42 4.85 3.97
C CYS A 152 2.26 5.71 4.93
N GLY A 153 3.59 5.71 4.79
CA GLY A 153 4.50 6.44 5.67
C GLY A 153 4.72 5.78 7.03
N GLU A 154 5.40 6.49 7.93
CA GLU A 154 5.77 6.00 9.26
C GLU A 154 4.67 6.18 10.32
N TYR A 155 3.70 7.05 10.06
CA TYR A 155 2.63 7.40 11.00
C TYR A 155 1.44 6.43 10.91
N GLU A 156 0.63 6.40 11.98
CA GLU A 156 -0.64 5.69 11.99
C GLU A 156 -1.58 6.30 10.93
N TYR A 157 -1.89 5.53 9.90
CA TYR A 157 -2.96 5.83 8.95
C TYR A 157 -4.29 5.30 9.51
N ASP A 158 -5.40 5.94 9.13
CA ASP A 158 -6.73 5.52 9.57
C ASP A 158 -7.30 4.37 8.73
N GLY A 159 -6.84 4.26 7.48
CA GLY A 159 -7.22 3.19 6.56
C GLY A 159 -6.38 3.24 5.29
N PHE A 160 -6.34 2.12 4.57
CA PHE A 160 -5.74 2.03 3.24
C PHE A 160 -6.58 1.16 2.30
N VAL A 161 -6.40 1.35 1.00
CA VAL A 161 -6.99 0.51 -0.05
C VAL A 161 -5.95 0.27 -1.14
N SER A 162 -5.80 -0.99 -1.53
CA SER A 162 -5.02 -1.41 -2.68
C SER A 162 -5.90 -1.49 -3.92
N HIS A 163 -5.46 -0.89 -5.02
CA HIS A 163 -6.17 -0.83 -6.29
C HIS A 163 -5.65 -1.84 -7.31
N ALA A 164 -6.49 -2.13 -8.31
CA ALA A 164 -6.16 -3.05 -9.40
C ALA A 164 -5.05 -2.53 -10.33
N ASP A 165 -4.86 -1.21 -10.40
CA ASP A 165 -3.82 -0.57 -11.22
C ASP A 165 -2.47 -0.43 -10.51
N SER A 166 -2.25 -1.25 -9.49
CA SER A 166 -1.05 -1.24 -8.66
C SER A 166 -0.81 0.11 -7.99
N THR A 167 -1.86 0.79 -7.55
CA THR A 167 -1.76 1.92 -6.62
C THR A 167 -2.34 1.56 -5.26
N VAL A 168 -1.99 2.35 -4.25
CA VAL A 168 -2.50 2.26 -2.88
C VAL A 168 -2.88 3.66 -2.43
N THR A 169 -4.12 3.83 -1.97
CA THR A 169 -4.56 5.04 -1.28
C THR A 169 -4.46 4.81 0.22
N CYS A 170 -3.84 5.75 0.93
CA CYS A 170 -3.83 5.82 2.39
C CYS A 170 -4.65 7.02 2.83
N SER A 171 -5.41 6.88 3.91
CA SER A 171 -6.19 7.97 4.51
C SER A 171 -5.73 8.31 5.91
N PHE A 172 -5.81 9.60 6.22
CA PHE A 172 -5.52 10.17 7.52
C PHE A 172 -6.69 11.10 7.86
N VAL A 173 -7.32 10.90 9.01
CA VAL A 173 -8.57 11.55 9.37
C VAL A 173 -8.41 12.37 10.64
N TRP A 174 -8.66 13.66 10.51
CA TRP A 174 -8.75 14.57 11.64
C TRP A 174 -10.21 14.83 11.96
N TYR A 175 -10.51 14.92 13.25
CA TYR A 175 -11.87 15.17 13.72
C TYR A 175 -11.85 16.08 14.94
N ASN A 176 -12.93 16.82 15.14
CA ASN A 176 -13.13 17.67 16.30
C ASN A 176 -14.30 17.14 17.14
N GLU A 177 -14.01 16.66 18.34
CA GLU A 177 -15.04 16.16 19.28
C GLU A 177 -15.94 17.28 19.83
N ASN A 178 -15.51 18.54 19.72
CA ASN A 178 -16.30 19.71 20.06
C ASN A 178 -17.08 20.23 18.85
N THR A 179 -17.85 21.30 19.04
CA THR A 179 -18.67 21.93 18.00
C THR A 179 -17.90 22.85 17.05
N GLY A 180 -16.56 22.76 16.99
CA GLY A 180 -15.74 23.52 16.04
C GLY A 180 -15.68 22.82 14.68
N GLY A 181 -15.83 23.56 13.59
CA GLY A 181 -15.64 23.04 12.24
C GLY A 181 -14.27 23.41 11.69
N PHE A 182 -13.76 22.60 10.78
CA PHE A 182 -12.55 22.87 10.02
C PHE A 182 -12.89 23.63 8.73
N THR A 183 -12.09 24.64 8.47
CA THR A 183 -12.03 25.35 7.18
C THR A 183 -11.26 24.52 6.15
N TYR A 184 -11.46 24.84 4.88
CA TYR A 184 -10.70 24.24 3.78
C TYR A 184 -9.20 24.60 3.87
N SER A 185 -8.89 25.83 4.30
CA SER A 185 -7.50 26.29 4.47
C SER A 185 -6.78 25.55 5.59
N GLU A 186 -7.44 25.32 6.73
CA GLU A 186 -6.86 24.53 7.83
C GLU A 186 -6.59 23.09 7.38
N MET A 187 -7.54 22.44 6.69
CA MET A 187 -7.31 21.12 6.10
C MET A 187 -6.08 21.13 5.18
N LYS A 188 -5.99 22.13 4.28
CA LYS A 188 -4.87 22.24 3.35
C LYS A 188 -3.53 22.38 4.07
N GLU A 189 -3.45 23.30 5.03
CA GLU A 189 -2.23 23.56 5.80
C GLU A 189 -1.79 22.29 6.55
N THR A 190 -2.72 21.60 7.20
CA THR A 190 -2.41 20.34 7.89
C THR A 190 -1.97 19.24 6.91
N CYS A 191 -2.68 19.03 5.79
CA CYS A 191 -2.26 18.02 4.83
C CYS A 191 -0.87 18.31 4.26
N ASP A 192 -0.59 19.58 3.92
CA ASP A 192 0.70 20.00 3.38
C ASP A 192 1.83 19.83 4.41
N GLU A 193 1.59 20.14 5.70
CA GLU A 193 2.56 19.98 6.79
C GLU A 193 3.10 18.54 6.87
N TYR A 194 2.21 17.55 6.74
CA TYR A 194 2.58 16.14 6.74
C TYR A 194 2.98 15.60 5.36
N SER A 195 3.10 16.46 4.34
CA SER A 195 3.39 16.08 2.96
C SER A 195 2.38 15.08 2.37
N TYR A 196 1.12 15.23 2.76
CA TYR A 196 -0.04 14.52 2.23
C TYR A 196 -0.82 15.39 1.24
N GLY A 197 -1.60 14.77 0.36
CA GLY A 197 -2.61 15.48 -0.42
C GLY A 197 -3.91 15.63 0.38
N MET A 198 -4.80 16.53 -0.04
CA MET A 198 -6.19 16.48 0.42
C MET A 198 -6.91 15.30 -0.25
N ALA A 199 -7.94 14.74 0.38
CA ALA A 199 -8.61 13.55 -0.15
C ALA A 199 -9.52 13.86 -1.35
N GLY A 200 -9.18 13.30 -2.52
CA GLY A 200 -10.08 13.15 -3.66
C GLY A 200 -10.27 11.67 -3.97
N PHE A 201 -11.51 11.21 -4.15
CA PHE A 201 -11.80 9.79 -4.34
C PHE A 201 -11.79 9.45 -5.82
N LYS A 202 -10.70 8.83 -6.26
CA LYS A 202 -10.49 8.42 -7.65
C LYS A 202 -11.09 7.04 -7.92
N TYR A 203 -11.08 6.16 -6.92
CA TYR A 203 -11.62 4.82 -7.00
C TYR A 203 -12.84 4.68 -6.09
N LYS A 204 -13.75 3.76 -6.44
CA LYS A 204 -14.99 3.54 -5.67
C LYS A 204 -14.69 3.04 -4.27
N GLU A 205 -13.63 2.26 -4.15
CA GLU A 205 -13.12 1.64 -2.94
C GLU A 205 -12.55 2.69 -1.97
N ASP A 206 -11.99 3.80 -2.46
CA ASP A 206 -11.46 4.88 -1.60
C ASP A 206 -12.56 5.48 -0.70
N VAL A 207 -13.78 5.56 -1.23
CA VAL A 207 -14.94 6.06 -0.49
C VAL A 207 -15.37 5.08 0.60
N ALA A 208 -15.26 3.77 0.33
CA ALA A 208 -15.63 2.70 1.25
C ALA A 208 -14.61 2.50 2.39
N MET A 209 -13.35 2.93 2.18
CA MET A 209 -12.31 2.95 3.20
C MET A 209 -12.67 3.80 4.42
N PHE A 210 -13.44 4.88 4.20
CA PHE A 210 -13.80 5.78 5.27
C PHE A 210 -14.86 5.16 6.16
N GLU A 211 -14.44 4.71 7.36
CA GLU A 211 -15.33 4.14 8.38
C GLU A 211 -16.24 5.21 9.01
N ALA A 212 -17.23 5.69 8.26
CA ALA A 212 -18.12 6.78 8.65
C ALA A 212 -18.70 6.62 10.07
N LYS A 213 -19.09 5.38 10.44
CA LYS A 213 -19.64 5.06 11.77
C LYS A 213 -18.64 5.30 12.91
N LYS A 214 -17.36 4.95 12.71
CA LYS A 214 -16.28 5.16 13.70
C LYS A 214 -16.17 6.64 14.06
N TYR A 215 -16.15 7.52 13.04
CA TYR A 215 -15.98 8.95 13.28
C TYR A 215 -17.24 9.62 13.81
N LEU A 216 -18.43 9.21 13.37
CA LEU A 216 -19.71 9.70 13.94
C LEU A 216 -19.79 9.45 15.46
N VAL A 217 -19.37 8.27 15.91
CA VAL A 217 -19.29 7.94 17.35
C VAL A 217 -18.31 8.87 18.07
N LYS A 218 -17.10 9.08 17.51
CA LYS A 218 -16.07 9.94 18.10
C LYS A 218 -16.54 11.39 18.27
N ILE A 219 -17.21 11.96 17.27
CA ILE A 219 -17.72 13.34 17.35
C ILE A 219 -19.07 13.45 18.06
N LYS A 220 -19.65 12.32 18.50
CA LYS A 220 -20.96 12.22 19.17
C LYS A 220 -22.09 12.84 18.35
N ASP A 221 -22.12 12.54 17.06
CA ASP A 221 -23.13 13.02 16.13
C ASP A 221 -23.73 11.87 15.32
N THR A 222 -24.93 12.08 14.79
CA THR A 222 -25.60 11.14 13.88
C THR A 222 -25.33 11.48 12.42
N ARG A 223 -24.88 12.70 12.14
CA ARG A 223 -24.52 13.16 10.80
C ARG A 223 -23.38 14.17 10.86
N ALA A 224 -22.49 14.13 9.88
CA ALA A 224 -21.42 15.11 9.76
C ALA A 224 -21.12 15.50 8.32
N TYR A 225 -20.58 16.72 8.20
CA TYR A 225 -19.86 17.15 7.02
C TYR A 225 -18.37 16.87 7.20
N VAL A 226 -17.75 16.41 6.13
CA VAL A 226 -16.35 16.05 6.07
C VAL A 226 -15.70 16.90 4.98
N ARG A 227 -14.65 17.64 5.30
CA ARG A 227 -13.85 18.34 4.29
C ARG A 227 -13.04 17.33 3.49
N VAL A 228 -13.12 17.51 2.18
CA VAL A 228 -12.41 16.74 1.17
C VAL A 228 -11.90 17.72 0.11
N ASP A 229 -11.03 17.26 -0.77
CA ASP A 229 -10.43 18.12 -1.77
C ASP A 229 -11.45 18.60 -2.81
N GLY A 230 -11.22 19.81 -3.33
CA GLY A 230 -12.02 20.42 -4.37
C GLY A 230 -12.58 21.78 -3.96
N ILE A 231 -12.04 22.83 -4.56
CA ILE A 231 -12.59 24.19 -4.51
C ILE A 231 -12.92 24.65 -5.93
N ARG A 232 -14.08 25.26 -6.16
CA ARG A 232 -14.42 25.78 -7.50
C ARG A 232 -13.35 26.74 -7.99
N THR A 233 -13.04 26.64 -9.27
CA THR A 233 -12.24 27.64 -9.97
C THR A 233 -12.94 29.00 -9.97
N ALA A 234 -12.17 30.09 -10.04
CA ALA A 234 -12.73 31.45 -10.02
C ALA A 234 -13.77 31.72 -11.13
N ALA A 235 -13.65 31.06 -12.29
CA ALA A 235 -14.66 31.13 -13.34
C ALA A 235 -15.97 30.43 -12.92
N CYS A 236 -15.86 29.24 -12.33
CA CYS A 236 -17.01 28.43 -11.93
C CYS A 236 -17.72 28.91 -10.66
N GLN A 237 -17.07 29.74 -9.84
CA GLN A 237 -17.74 30.46 -8.75
C GLN A 237 -18.81 31.44 -9.28
N LYS A 238 -18.60 32.00 -10.49
CA LYS A 238 -19.53 32.96 -11.12
C LYS A 238 -20.64 32.25 -11.89
N THR A 239 -20.34 31.12 -12.54
CA THR A 239 -21.27 30.39 -13.42
C THR A 239 -21.30 28.87 -13.12
N PRO A 240 -21.68 28.46 -11.90
CA PRO A 240 -21.51 27.08 -11.43
C PRO A 240 -22.35 26.05 -12.20
N LYS A 241 -23.42 26.49 -12.86
CA LYS A 241 -24.41 25.63 -13.54
C LYS A 241 -24.01 25.17 -14.94
N THR A 242 -22.87 25.61 -15.47
CA THR A 242 -22.41 25.14 -16.79
C THR A 242 -21.93 23.69 -16.70
N ALA A 243 -22.02 22.93 -17.79
CA ALA A 243 -21.55 21.55 -17.83
C ALA A 243 -20.06 21.42 -17.44
N TYR A 244 -19.24 22.39 -17.87
CA TYR A 244 -17.84 22.48 -17.46
C TYR A 244 -17.69 22.62 -15.94
N CYS A 245 -18.45 23.53 -15.33
CA CYS A 245 -18.38 23.79 -13.88
C CYS A 245 -19.04 22.72 -13.01
N MET A 246 -19.83 21.83 -13.61
CA MET A 246 -20.38 20.64 -12.96
C MET A 246 -19.47 19.41 -13.06
N SER A 247 -18.37 19.50 -13.81
CA SER A 247 -17.36 18.44 -13.92
C SER A 247 -16.19 18.68 -12.97
N GLU A 248 -15.29 17.70 -12.88
CA GLU A 248 -14.01 17.80 -12.18
C GLU A 248 -13.21 19.03 -12.63
N LYS A 249 -13.31 19.40 -13.92
CA LYS A 249 -12.62 20.57 -14.49
C LYS A 249 -13.11 21.90 -13.92
N GLY A 250 -14.29 21.91 -13.29
CA GLY A 250 -14.84 23.08 -12.61
C GLY A 250 -14.16 23.42 -11.29
N PHE A 251 -13.32 22.51 -10.78
CA PHE A 251 -12.70 22.57 -9.47
C PHE A 251 -11.17 22.45 -9.56
N THR A 252 -10.50 22.99 -8.56
CA THR A 252 -9.08 22.80 -8.30
C THR A 252 -8.92 21.77 -7.20
N PHE A 253 -8.02 20.80 -7.43
CA PHE A 253 -7.63 19.76 -6.49
C PHE A 253 -6.13 19.86 -6.22
N THR A 254 -5.71 19.57 -4.99
CA THR A 254 -4.28 19.46 -4.64
C THR A 254 -3.83 18.01 -4.47
N GLY A 255 -4.77 17.10 -4.23
CA GLY A 255 -4.58 15.65 -4.20
C GLY A 255 -5.00 14.98 -5.52
N PRO A 256 -5.28 13.66 -5.48
CA PRO A 256 -5.76 12.93 -6.65
C PRO A 256 -7.04 13.56 -7.21
N THR A 257 -7.07 13.80 -8.52
CA THR A 257 -8.30 14.24 -9.17
C THR A 257 -9.35 13.13 -9.05
N PRO A 258 -10.51 13.41 -8.44
CA PRO A 258 -11.56 12.42 -8.27
C PRO A 258 -12.25 12.10 -9.60
N ASP A 259 -13.05 11.03 -9.60
CA ASP A 259 -14.01 10.75 -10.66
C ASP A 259 -15.42 11.11 -10.15
N PHE A 260 -16.02 12.17 -10.69
CA PHE A 260 -17.34 12.64 -10.26
C PHE A 260 -18.46 11.66 -10.62
N SER A 261 -18.24 10.70 -11.54
CA SER A 261 -19.22 9.64 -11.79
C SER A 261 -19.40 8.72 -10.58
N LEU A 262 -18.40 8.66 -9.70
CA LEU A 262 -18.47 7.93 -8.43
C LEU A 262 -19.18 8.74 -7.34
N TYR A 263 -19.31 10.05 -7.51
CA TYR A 263 -19.83 10.96 -6.50
C TYR A 263 -21.35 10.96 -6.53
N LYS A 264 -21.95 10.57 -5.41
CA LYS A 264 -23.40 10.64 -5.20
C LYS A 264 -23.77 11.99 -4.63
N TRP A 265 -24.03 12.94 -5.51
CA TRP A 265 -24.41 14.30 -5.12
C TRP A 265 -25.79 14.34 -4.45
N VAL A 266 -25.95 15.18 -3.43
CA VAL A 266 -27.27 15.47 -2.83
C VAL A 266 -28.24 16.01 -3.88
N THR A 267 -27.75 16.97 -4.67
CA THR A 267 -28.48 17.56 -5.81
C THR A 267 -27.65 17.45 -7.08
N ASN A 268 -26.53 18.16 -7.13
CA ASN A 268 -25.47 18.07 -8.14
C ASN A 268 -24.28 18.93 -7.69
N SER A 269 -23.19 18.87 -8.45
CA SER A 269 -21.96 19.63 -8.20
C SER A 269 -22.08 21.14 -8.43
N SER A 270 -23.16 21.68 -9.01
CA SER A 270 -23.38 23.14 -9.18
C SER A 270 -24.05 23.83 -7.99
N VAL A 271 -24.51 23.06 -7.01
CA VAL A 271 -25.32 23.59 -5.91
C VAL A 271 -24.56 24.65 -5.10
N GLN A 272 -25.28 25.68 -4.70
CA GLN A 272 -24.87 26.73 -3.77
C GLN A 272 -26.11 27.04 -2.92
N HIS A 273 -26.17 26.56 -1.68
CA HIS A 273 -27.30 26.86 -0.79
C HIS A 273 -27.25 28.33 -0.38
N VAL A 274 -26.04 28.86 -0.27
CA VAL A 274 -25.75 30.28 -0.17
C VAL A 274 -24.74 30.66 -1.26
N LYS A 275 -24.84 31.87 -1.82
CA LYS A 275 -23.86 32.37 -2.79
C LYS A 275 -22.47 32.39 -2.15
N GLY A 276 -21.47 31.81 -2.83
CA GLY A 276 -20.09 31.67 -2.33
C GLY A 276 -19.78 30.34 -1.64
N GLU A 277 -20.71 29.38 -1.68
CA GLU A 277 -20.39 27.99 -1.34
C GLU A 277 -19.68 27.29 -2.50
N ASP A 278 -18.39 27.02 -2.34
CA ASP A 278 -17.51 26.63 -3.44
C ASP A 278 -16.61 25.43 -3.12
N CYS A 279 -16.67 24.89 -1.91
CA CYS A 279 -15.85 23.74 -1.50
C CYS A 279 -16.67 22.45 -1.43
N ILE A 280 -16.12 21.38 -1.98
CA ILE A 280 -16.73 20.05 -1.91
C ILE A 280 -16.68 19.56 -0.46
N VAL A 281 -17.77 18.94 -0.03
CA VAL A 281 -17.84 18.23 1.25
C VAL A 281 -18.46 16.87 1.03
N MET A 282 -17.97 15.89 1.80
CA MET A 282 -18.66 14.61 1.97
C MET A 282 -19.63 14.71 3.15
N ILE A 283 -20.76 14.02 3.04
CA ILE A 283 -21.78 13.90 4.07
C ILE A 283 -21.86 12.45 4.49
N ILE A 284 -21.74 12.24 5.80
CA ILE A 284 -21.93 10.95 6.44
C ILE A 284 -23.11 11.02 7.41
N ASP A 285 -24.00 10.03 7.38
CA ASP A 285 -25.22 9.98 8.23
C ASP A 285 -25.46 8.58 8.84
N GLY A 286 -24.40 7.80 9.00
CA GLY A 286 -24.44 6.44 9.58
C GLY A 286 -24.94 5.36 8.62
N LYS A 287 -25.39 5.74 7.42
CA LYS A 287 -25.74 4.80 6.34
C LYS A 287 -24.48 4.35 5.58
N ALA A 288 -24.64 3.26 4.82
CA ALA A 288 -23.56 2.67 4.04
C ALA A 288 -23.13 3.54 2.84
N GLU A 289 -24.00 4.43 2.37
CA GLU A 289 -23.74 5.29 1.21
C GLU A 289 -23.43 6.71 1.68
N VAL A 290 -22.24 7.21 1.34
CA VAL A 290 -21.88 8.62 1.57
C VAL A 290 -22.34 9.49 0.39
N LYS A 291 -22.61 10.76 0.69
CA LYS A 291 -23.06 11.73 -0.32
C LYS A 291 -22.09 12.89 -0.43
N MET A 292 -22.09 13.55 -1.58
CA MET A 292 -21.29 14.73 -1.85
C MET A 292 -22.17 15.97 -1.97
N ASP A 293 -21.66 17.10 -1.55
CA ASP A 293 -22.34 18.39 -1.63
C ASP A 293 -21.31 19.52 -1.77
N VAL A 294 -21.77 20.74 -2.00
CA VAL A 294 -20.91 21.92 -2.03
C VAL A 294 -21.33 22.87 -0.91
N ARG A 295 -20.37 23.29 -0.10
CA ARG A 295 -20.57 24.15 1.08
C ARG A 295 -19.54 25.27 1.13
N ALA A 296 -19.79 26.24 2.01
CA ALA A 296 -18.83 27.30 2.30
C ALA A 296 -17.47 26.72 2.67
N CYS A 297 -16.39 27.35 2.20
CA CYS A 297 -15.02 26.89 2.48
C CYS A 297 -14.56 27.22 3.92
N THR A 298 -15.30 28.07 4.63
CA THR A 298 -15.02 28.50 6.01
C THR A 298 -15.88 27.75 7.03
N ASP A 299 -15.62 27.96 8.32
CA ASP A 299 -16.52 27.48 9.38
C ASP A 299 -17.82 28.28 9.33
N THR A 300 -18.93 27.59 9.11
CA THR A 300 -20.26 28.20 8.98
C THR A 300 -21.25 27.44 9.86
N ILE A 301 -22.55 27.67 9.72
CA ILE A 301 -23.59 26.98 10.51
C ILE A 301 -23.52 25.45 10.29
N MET A 302 -23.16 25.01 9.08
CA MET A 302 -22.97 23.58 8.75
C MET A 302 -21.49 23.22 8.84
N LYS A 303 -21.07 22.89 10.06
CA LYS A 303 -19.67 22.69 10.42
C LYS A 303 -19.14 21.36 9.90
N ALA A 304 -18.04 21.41 9.15
CA ALA A 304 -17.30 20.22 8.78
C ALA A 304 -16.36 19.84 9.92
N ARG A 305 -16.81 18.94 10.81
CA ARG A 305 -16.08 18.55 12.03
C ARG A 305 -15.01 17.49 11.77
N ILE A 306 -14.85 17.07 10.52
CA ILE A 306 -13.91 16.04 10.08
C ILE A 306 -13.26 16.55 8.79
N PHE A 307 -11.98 16.23 8.59
CA PHE A 307 -11.35 16.33 7.28
C PHE A 307 -10.45 15.12 7.00
N ILE A 308 -10.17 14.89 5.71
CA ILE A 308 -9.38 13.74 5.28
C ILE A 308 -8.20 14.22 4.43
N CYS A 309 -6.99 13.86 4.84
CA CYS A 309 -5.82 13.87 3.96
C CYS A 309 -5.63 12.48 3.35
N SER A 310 -5.05 12.42 2.16
CA SER A 310 -4.80 11.18 1.45
C SER A 310 -3.41 11.14 0.84
N LEU A 311 -2.89 9.93 0.68
CA LEU A 311 -1.66 9.66 -0.03
C LEU A 311 -1.91 8.56 -1.06
N LEU A 312 -1.77 8.88 -2.35
CA LEU A 312 -1.85 7.91 -3.44
C LEU A 312 -0.44 7.56 -3.90
N ARG A 313 -0.05 6.29 -3.78
CA ARG A 313 1.29 5.80 -4.16
C ARG A 313 1.16 4.62 -5.11
N LYS A 314 2.19 4.40 -5.92
CA LYS A 314 2.33 3.14 -6.67
C LYS A 314 2.87 2.06 -5.74
N LYS A 315 2.36 0.84 -5.93
CA LYS A 315 2.99 -0.38 -5.47
C LYS A 315 4.34 -0.52 -6.14
#